data_AF-A0A350PEC2-F1
#
_entry.id   AF-A0A350PEC2-F1
#
_cell.length_a   1.000
_cell.length_b   1.000
_cell.length_c   1.000
_cell.angle_alpha   90.00
_cell.angle_beta   90.00
_cell.angle_gamma   90.00
#
_symmetry.space_group_name_H-M   'P 1'
#
loop_
_entity.id
_entity.type
_entity.pdbx_description
1 polymer ?
#
loop_
_entity_poly.entity_id
_entity_poly.type
_entity_poly.pdbx_seq_one_letter_code
_entity_poly.pdbx_strand_id
1 'polypeptide(L)' 'YFGLLSAGLAIALKDPVTDLAAWMFIIWRKPFDVGDRIELGKSKGDVIDIRPFKFTILEIGNWVDADQ' A
#
# COMPACT_ATOMS: atom_id res chain seq x y z
N TYR A 1 6.69 32.55 10.07
CA TYR A 1 5.90 32.35 8.85
C TYR A 1 6.32 31.09 8.09
N PHE A 2 7.60 30.94 7.69
CA PHE A 2 8.08 29.75 6.94
C PHE A 2 7.84 28.40 7.64
N GLY A 3 7.90 28.32 8.98
CA GLY A 3 7.68 27.05 9.69
C GLY A 3 6.28 26.45 9.51
N LEU A 4 5.23 27.29 9.47
CA LEU A 4 3.86 26.82 9.25
C LEU A 4 3.66 26.33 7.81
N LEU A 5 4.24 27.05 6.84
CA LEU A 5 4.20 26.66 5.43
C LEU A 5 4.93 25.33 5.20
N SER A 6 6.13 25.17 5.75
CA SER A 6 6.89 23.92 5.66
C SER A 6 6.19 22.75 6.35
N ALA A 7 5.53 22.99 7.49
CA ALA A 7 4.73 21.96 8.17
C ALA A 7 3.52 21.53 7.33
N GLY A 8 2.81 22.48 6.71
CA GLY A 8 1.71 22.18 5.79
C GLY A 8 2.16 21.35 4.58
N LEU A 9 3.31 21.69 3.99
CA LEU A 9 3.89 20.93 2.88
C LEU A 9 4.31 19.52 3.29
N ALA A 10 4.94 19.37 4.47
CA ALA A 10 5.34 18.07 4.98
C ALA A 10 4.12 17.15 5.23
N ILE A 11 3.03 17.69 5.74
CA ILE A 11 1.78 16.94 5.95
C ILE A 11 1.18 16.53 4.60
N ALA A 12 1.13 17.45 3.63
CA ALA A 12 0.58 17.16 2.31
C ALA A 12 1.39 16.10 1.53
N LEU A 13 2.71 16.08 1.71
CA LEU A 13 3.60 15.14 1.02
C LEU A 13 3.79 13.82 1.76
N LYS A 14 3.32 13.69 3.00
CA LYS A 14 3.54 12.50 3.83
C LYS A 14 3.13 11.22 3.09
N ASP A 15 1.91 11.20 2.58
CA ASP A 15 1.34 10.00 1.97
C ASP A 15 2.05 9.60 0.66
N PRO A 16 2.24 10.47 -0.35
CA PRO A 16 2.94 10.08 -1.56
C PRO A 16 4.42 9.70 -1.32
N VAL A 17 5.09 10.33 -0.34
CA VAL A 17 6.46 9.96 0.04
C VAL A 17 6.49 8.57 0.72
N THR A 18 5.49 8.27 1.55
CA THR A 18 5.37 6.97 2.21
C THR A 18 5.09 5.87 1.20
N ASP A 19 4.17 6.10 0.25
CA ASP A 19 3.83 5.16 -0.81
C ASP A 19 5.02 4.87 -1.73
N LEU A 20 5.82 5.90 -2.03
CA LEU A 20 7.07 5.73 -2.79
C LEU A 20 8.07 4.85 -2.03
N ALA A 21 8.27 5.13 -0.74
CA ALA A 21 9.18 4.36 0.10
C ALA A 21 8.75 2.89 0.21
N ALA A 22 7.45 2.63 0.38
CA ALA A 22 6.89 1.29 0.42
C ALA A 22 7.11 0.54 -0.91
N TRP A 23 6.80 1.17 -2.04
CA TRP A 23 7.01 0.58 -3.36
C TRP A 23 8.49 0.26 -3.63
N MET A 24 9.40 1.20 -3.33
CA MET A 24 10.85 0.99 -3.46
C MET A 24 11.34 -0.17 -2.57
N PHE A 25 10.82 -0.25 -1.34
CA PHE A 25 11.16 -1.32 -0.41
C PHE A 25 10.74 -2.69 -0.94
N ILE A 26 9.52 -2.80 -1.49
CA ILE A 26 9.00 -4.05 -2.06
C ILE A 26 9.89 -4.49 -3.24
N ILE A 27 10.26 -3.58 -4.14
CA ILE A 27 11.09 -3.91 -5.30
C ILE A 27 12.49 -4.37 -4.88
N TRP A 28 13.13 -3.65 -3.96
CA TRP A 28 14.53 -3.93 -3.60
C TRP A 28 14.64 -5.15 -2.67
N ARG A 29 13.79 -5.23 -1.65
CA ARG A 29 13.87 -6.29 -0.66
C ARG A 29 13.15 -7.56 -1.09
N LYS A 30 12.20 -7.45 -2.03
CA LYS A 30 11.32 -8.52 -2.50
C LYS A 30 10.72 -9.34 -1.36
N PRO A 31 10.01 -8.71 -0.41
CA PRO A 31 9.36 -9.43 0.69
C PRO A 31 8.22 -10.35 0.20
N PHE A 32 7.63 -10.02 -0.94
CA PHE A 32 6.64 -10.81 -1.69
C PHE A 32 6.72 -10.42 -3.18
N ASP A 33 6.17 -11.25 -4.05
CA ASP A 33 6.06 -11.02 -5.49
C ASP A 33 4.61 -11.25 -5.98
N VAL A 34 4.35 -10.94 -7.24
CA VAL A 34 3.05 -11.19 -7.88
C VAL A 34 2.77 -12.70 -7.89
N GLY A 35 1.59 -13.09 -7.42
CA GLY A 35 1.16 -14.47 -7.23
C GLY A 35 1.31 -14.97 -5.79
N ASP A 36 1.99 -14.23 -4.91
CA ASP A 36 2.12 -14.63 -3.51
C ASP A 36 0.82 -14.39 -2.74
N ARG A 37 0.45 -15.37 -1.91
CA ARG A 37 -0.64 -15.23 -0.94
C ARG A 37 -0.14 -14.55 0.32
N ILE A 38 -0.63 -13.35 0.58
CA ILE A 38 -0.23 -12.53 1.73
C ILE A 38 -1.42 -12.15 2.59
N GLU A 39 -1.14 -11.85 3.86
CA GLU A 39 -2.11 -11.38 4.83
C GLU A 39 -1.59 -10.07 5.44
N LEU A 40 -2.35 -8.99 5.22
CA LEU A 40 -2.04 -7.63 5.64
C LEU A 40 -3.07 -7.17 6.65
N GLY A 41 -2.76 -7.33 7.93
CA GLY A 41 -3.67 -6.98 9.02
C GLY A 41 -4.94 -7.82 8.99
N LYS A 42 -6.05 -7.23 8.50
CA LYS A 42 -7.36 -7.92 8.37
C LYS A 42 -7.65 -8.39 6.94
N SER A 43 -6.88 -7.93 5.95
CA SER A 43 -7.08 -8.31 4.54
C SER A 43 -6.18 -9.47 4.18
N LYS A 44 -6.73 -10.49 3.51
CA LYS A 44 -6.02 -11.69 3.08
C LYS A 44 -6.30 -11.96 1.61
N GLY A 45 -5.26 -12.16 0.81
CA GLY A 45 -5.43 -12.32 -0.62
C GLY A 45 -4.15 -12.66 -1.37
N ASP A 46 -4.29 -12.83 -2.67
CA ASP A 46 -3.15 -13.07 -3.58
C ASP A 46 -2.73 -11.74 -4.22
N VAL A 47 -1.44 -11.45 -4.26
CA VAL A 47 -0.91 -10.25 -4.94
C VAL A 47 -1.10 -10.42 -6.44
N ILE A 48 -1.89 -9.55 -7.06
CA ILE A 48 -2.14 -9.62 -8.51
C ILE A 48 -1.30 -8.62 -9.29
N ASP A 49 -0.81 -7.57 -8.64
CA ASP A 49 -0.11 -6.48 -9.31
C ASP A 49 0.71 -5.61 -8.35
N ILE A 50 1.85 -5.13 -8.81
CA ILE A 50 2.74 -4.21 -8.09
C ILE A 50 3.08 -3.05 -9.05
N ARG A 51 2.53 -1.87 -8.79
CA ARG A 51 2.72 -0.64 -9.59
C ARG A 51 3.44 0.43 -8.77
N PRO A 52 3.96 1.49 -9.41
CA PRO A 52 4.48 2.64 -8.67
C PRO A 52 3.44 3.16 -7.65
N PHE A 53 3.88 3.35 -6.41
CA PHE A 53 3.09 3.86 -5.27
C PHE A 53 1.97 2.94 -4.75
N LYS A 54 1.73 1.74 -5.32
CA LYS A 54 0.69 0.83 -4.82
C LYS A 54 0.84 -0.60 -5.32
N PHE A 55 0.30 -1.54 -4.57
CA PHE A 55 0.09 -2.92 -5.02
C PHE A 55 -1.36 -3.30 -4.81
N THR A 56 -1.82 -4.35 -5.48
CA THR A 56 -3.21 -4.82 -5.41
C THR A 56 -3.22 -6.28 -5.02
N ILE A 57 -4.08 -6.60 -4.06
CA ILE A 57 -4.38 -7.97 -3.65
C ILE A 57 -5.80 -8.35 -4.09
N LEU A 58 -5.97 -9.58 -4.55
CA LEU A 58 -7.26 -10.20 -4.73
C LEU A 58 -7.66 -10.87 -3.42
N GLU A 59 -8.60 -10.26 -2.70
CA GLU A 59 -9.04 -10.79 -1.41
C GLU A 59 -9.73 -12.15 -1.56
N ILE A 60 -9.40 -13.07 -0.66
CA ILE A 60 -9.97 -14.42 -0.62
C ILE A 60 -10.81 -14.51 0.65
N GLY A 61 -12.13 -14.65 0.48
CA GLY A 61 -13.06 -14.90 1.59
C GLY A 61 -14.05 -13.78 1.92
N ASN A 62 -14.01 -12.63 1.24
CA ASN A 62 -14.97 -11.52 1.49
C ASN A 62 -16.28 -11.63 0.67
N TRP A 63 -16.67 -12.83 0.23
CA TRP A 63 -17.81 -13.03 -0.69
C TRP A 63 -19.18 -13.16 0.00
N VAL A 64 -19.29 -13.00 1.33
CA VAL A 64 -20.53 -13.28 2.11
C VAL A 64 -20.83 -12.19 3.17
N ASP A 65 -20.43 -10.93 2.98
CA ASP A 65 -20.87 -9.86 3.91
C ASP A 65 -21.13 -8.50 3.23
N ALA A 66 -21.16 -8.46 1.89
CA ALA A 66 -21.40 -7.24 1.11
C ALA A 66 -22.86 -7.04 0.65
N ASP A 67 -23.77 -7.96 1.00
CA ASP A 67 -25.22 -7.84 0.77
C ASP A 67 -25.99 -8.24 2.04
N GLN A 68 -26.14 -7.31 2.98
CA GLN A 68 -27.32 -7.25 3.85
C GLN A 68 -27.72 -5.81 4.19
#